data_AF-A0AAW1T626-F1
#
_entry.id   AF-A0AAW1T626-F1
#
_cell.length_a   1.000
_cell.length_b   1.000
_cell.length_c   1.000
_cell.angle_alpha   90.00
_cell.angle_beta   90.00
_cell.angle_gamma   90.00
#
_symmetry.space_group_name_H-M   'P 1'
#
loop_
_entity.id
_entity.type
_entity.pdbx_description
1 polymer ?
#
loop_
_entity_poly.entity_id
_entity_poly.type
_entity_poly.pdbx_seq_one_letter_code
_entity_poly.pdbx_strand_id
1 'polypeptide(L)'
;MQRKQKKHELARKLSEQLQRELEIHQELKQAVHMEQSLKDEQATREELQEMVAREESHGRALQMQVYVGCPDWTGSRQNWQPLQAVQKHDYLLDKTDRLERASASHLQLQLFKQPCAFGGMRYATFARMQDGTRLVAKRILKEGRNLERNRKVLEADVRCMCIANRIADGFNQALRQTSLPKCFKEARVTFNVPSIMTVPDDDAACGKAVYLLEPHLPGEWRKWLQNDGSTFPGRDVPALLEAFVHYSYHDSRSDGDVKIRLMVLDLQGNLTQNRGPGPACSCFQLTDPSISTVADDTRFGETNHGIEGIHKFLHGHQCSEGMTRGW
;
A
#
# COMPACT_ATOMS: atom_id res chain seq x y z
N MET A 1 -73.66 -57.99 0.41
CA MET A 1 -72.60 -57.58 1.37
C MET A 1 -71.21 -57.49 0.72
N GLN A 2 -70.72 -58.53 0.03
CA GLN A 2 -69.37 -58.58 -0.57
C GLN A 2 -69.02 -57.43 -1.55
N ARG A 3 -69.97 -56.97 -2.38
CA ARG A 3 -69.74 -55.83 -3.30
C ARG A 3 -69.44 -54.51 -2.58
N LYS A 4 -70.02 -54.30 -1.38
CA LYS A 4 -69.80 -53.09 -0.57
C LYS A 4 -68.42 -53.11 0.09
N GLN A 5 -67.99 -54.28 0.57
CA GLN A 5 -66.63 -54.50 1.11
C GLN A 5 -65.55 -54.28 0.05
N LYS A 6 -65.71 -54.82 -1.17
CA LYS A 6 -64.76 -54.59 -2.28
C LYS A 6 -64.66 -53.11 -2.67
N LYS A 7 -65.78 -52.38 -2.71
CA LYS A 7 -65.78 -50.94 -2.97
C LYS A 7 -65.03 -50.15 -1.89
N HIS A 8 -65.22 -50.51 -0.61
CA HIS A 8 -64.53 -49.86 0.49
C HIS A 8 -63.02 -50.15 0.50
N GLU A 9 -62.63 -51.39 0.18
CA GLU A 9 -61.21 -51.76 0.06
C GLU A 9 -60.54 -51.02 -1.11
N LEU A 10 -61.21 -50.92 -2.25
CA LEU A 10 -60.72 -50.17 -3.40
C LEU A 10 -60.59 -48.68 -3.09
N ALA A 11 -61.58 -48.08 -2.43
CA ALA A 11 -61.53 -46.67 -2.02
C ALA A 11 -60.37 -46.41 -1.05
N ARG A 12 -60.10 -47.32 -0.11
CA ARG A 12 -58.95 -47.23 0.80
C ARG A 12 -57.62 -47.30 0.05
N LYS A 13 -57.46 -48.27 -0.88
CA LYS A 13 -56.24 -48.38 -1.70
C LYS A 13 -56.01 -47.13 -2.56
N LEU A 14 -57.07 -46.58 -3.14
CA LEU A 14 -56.99 -45.36 -3.93
C LEU A 14 -56.62 -44.15 -3.06
N SER A 15 -57.18 -44.06 -1.85
CA SER A 15 -56.83 -43.01 -0.87
C SER A 15 -55.37 -43.10 -0.43
N GLU A 16 -54.86 -44.31 -0.16
CA GLU A 16 -53.45 -44.55 0.19
C GLU A 16 -52.51 -44.23 -0.99
N GLN A 17 -52.90 -44.57 -2.22
CA GLN A 17 -52.15 -44.21 -3.43
C GLN A 17 -52.12 -42.70 -3.65
N LEU A 18 -53.26 -42.02 -3.53
CA LEU A 18 -53.33 -40.56 -3.66
C LEU A 18 -52.46 -39.85 -2.62
N GLN A 19 -52.47 -40.33 -1.38
CA GLN A 19 -51.63 -39.78 -0.31
C GLN A 19 -50.13 -39.92 -0.61
N ARG A 20 -49.69 -41.09 -1.11
CA ARG A 20 -48.30 -41.31 -1.53
C ARG A 20 -47.90 -40.41 -2.70
N GLU A 21 -48.77 -40.26 -3.71
CA GLU A 21 -48.51 -39.37 -4.84
C GLU A 21 -48.42 -37.90 -4.41
N LEU A 22 -49.23 -37.48 -3.42
CA LEU A 22 -49.14 -36.13 -2.84
C LEU A 22 -47.83 -35.90 -2.09
N GLU A 23 -47.36 -36.89 -1.32
CA GLU A 23 -46.07 -36.84 -0.63
C GLU A 23 -44.91 -36.74 -1.63
N ILE A 24 -44.89 -37.61 -2.65
CA ILE A 24 -43.89 -37.57 -3.73
C ILE A 24 -43.92 -36.23 -4.46
N HIS A 25 -45.10 -35.71 -4.80
CA HIS A 25 -45.23 -34.41 -5.44
C HIS A 25 -44.72 -33.27 -4.56
N GLN A 26 -44.93 -33.33 -3.24
CA GLN A 26 -44.43 -32.34 -2.31
C GLN A 26 -42.90 -32.39 -2.18
N GLU A 27 -42.32 -33.60 -2.12
CA GLU A 27 -40.86 -33.80 -2.14
C GLU A 27 -40.23 -33.29 -3.45
N LEU A 28 -40.83 -33.60 -4.60
CA LEU A 28 -40.38 -33.10 -5.91
C LEU A 28 -40.44 -31.58 -5.98
N LYS A 29 -41.51 -30.97 -5.45
CA LYS A 29 -41.64 -29.51 -5.40
C LYS A 29 -40.53 -28.88 -4.53
N GLN A 30 -40.19 -29.50 -3.40
CA GLN A 30 -39.08 -29.05 -2.55
C GLN A 30 -37.73 -29.22 -3.25
N ALA A 31 -37.49 -30.35 -3.92
CA ALA A 31 -36.27 -30.62 -4.66
C ALA A 31 -36.06 -29.61 -5.81
N VAL A 32 -37.11 -29.32 -6.60
CA VAL A 32 -37.06 -28.31 -7.66
C VAL A 32 -36.76 -26.92 -7.10
N HIS A 33 -37.36 -26.56 -5.96
CA HIS A 33 -37.08 -25.27 -5.33
C HIS A 33 -35.62 -25.16 -4.83
N MET A 34 -35.09 -26.24 -4.25
CA MET A 34 -33.70 -26.31 -3.81
C MET A 34 -32.71 -26.24 -5.00
N GLU A 35 -33.01 -26.93 -6.10
CA GLU A 35 -32.21 -26.86 -7.33
C GLU A 35 -32.19 -25.45 -7.91
N GLN A 36 -33.34 -24.76 -7.91
CA GLN A 36 -33.42 -23.38 -8.36
C GLN A 36 -32.60 -22.45 -7.46
N SER A 37 -32.70 -22.61 -6.14
CA SER A 37 -31.91 -21.83 -5.17
C SER A 37 -30.40 -22.01 -5.39
N LEU A 38 -29.95 -23.24 -5.67
CA LEU A 38 -28.53 -23.51 -5.96
C LEU A 38 -28.07 -22.85 -7.27
N LYS A 39 -28.92 -22.84 -8.30
CA LYS A 39 -28.62 -22.13 -9.56
C LYS A 39 -28.52 -20.62 -9.35
N ASP A 40 -29.42 -20.05 -8.55
CA ASP A 40 -29.41 -18.62 -8.24
C ASP A 40 -28.16 -18.23 -7.42
N GLU A 41 -27.74 -19.07 -6.47
CA GLU A 41 -26.48 -18.88 -5.72
C GLU A 41 -25.24 -18.99 -6.61
N GLN A 42 -25.21 -19.95 -7.55
CA GLN A 42 -24.11 -20.08 -8.51
C GLN A 42 -24.01 -18.85 -9.43
N ALA A 43 -25.13 -18.38 -9.97
CA ALA A 43 -25.16 -17.17 -10.79
C ALA A 43 -24.68 -15.94 -10.01
N THR A 44 -25.13 -15.79 -8.75
CA THR A 44 -24.68 -14.69 -7.88
C THR A 44 -23.17 -14.77 -7.62
N ARG A 45 -22.63 -15.98 -7.41
CA ARG A 45 -21.19 -16.18 -7.18
C ARG A 45 -20.38 -15.83 -8.42
N GLU A 46 -20.83 -16.22 -9.61
CA GLU A 46 -20.18 -15.88 -10.88
C GLU A 46 -20.18 -14.36 -11.12
N GLU A 47 -21.31 -13.69 -10.88
CA GLU A 47 -21.41 -12.22 -10.98
C GLU A 47 -20.43 -11.52 -10.02
N LEU A 48 -20.35 -11.98 -8.77
CA LEU A 48 -19.40 -11.46 -7.79
C LEU A 48 -17.95 -11.71 -8.21
N GLN A 49 -17.63 -12.87 -8.79
CA GLN A 49 -16.29 -13.16 -9.30
C GLN A 49 -15.92 -12.24 -10.47
N GLU A 50 -16.84 -11.96 -11.39
CA GLU A 50 -16.63 -10.99 -12.47
C GLU A 50 -16.48 -9.56 -11.94
N MET A 51 -17.24 -9.18 -10.92
CA MET A 51 -17.08 -7.88 -10.26
C MET A 51 -15.70 -7.76 -9.61
N VAL A 52 -15.26 -8.78 -8.86
CA VAL A 52 -13.92 -8.83 -8.27
C VAL A 52 -12.85 -8.74 -9.35
N ALA A 53 -12.96 -9.51 -10.44
CA ALA A 53 -12.00 -9.46 -11.54
C ALA A 53 -11.95 -8.09 -12.24
N ARG A 54 -13.10 -7.43 -12.40
CA ARG A 54 -13.19 -6.06 -12.94
C ARG A 54 -12.54 -5.05 -12.00
N GLU A 55 -12.83 -5.12 -10.71
CA GLU A 55 -12.23 -4.25 -9.70
C GLU A 55 -10.73 -4.51 -9.54
N GLU A 56 -10.26 -5.75 -9.63
CA GLU A 56 -8.83 -6.06 -9.66
C GLU A 56 -8.16 -5.50 -10.91
N SER A 57 -8.80 -5.60 -12.08
CA SER A 57 -8.29 -5.01 -13.32
C SER A 57 -8.23 -3.48 -13.23
N HIS A 58 -9.27 -2.87 -12.67
CA HIS A 58 -9.32 -1.44 -12.40
C HIS A 58 -8.29 -1.02 -11.36
N GLY A 59 -8.11 -1.80 -10.30
CA GLY A 59 -7.08 -1.64 -9.27
C GLY A 59 -5.67 -1.76 -9.84
N ARG A 60 -5.43 -2.70 -10.77
CA ARG A 60 -4.16 -2.82 -11.53
C ARG A 60 -3.93 -1.60 -12.43
N ALA A 61 -4.98 -1.08 -13.06
CA ALA A 61 -4.90 0.14 -13.85
C ALA A 61 -4.65 1.39 -12.97
N LEU A 62 -5.24 1.45 -11.77
CA LEU A 62 -5.01 2.51 -10.77
C LEU A 62 -3.67 2.37 -10.04
N GLN A 63 -3.11 1.15 -9.95
CA GLN A 63 -1.76 0.90 -9.45
C GLN A 63 -0.70 1.52 -10.37
N MET A 64 -1.03 1.80 -11.63
CA MET A 64 -0.22 2.70 -12.45
C MET A 64 -0.52 4.13 -12.00
N GLN A 65 0.41 4.75 -11.27
CA GLN A 65 0.31 6.17 -10.91
C GLN A 65 0.12 7.00 -12.18
N VAL A 66 -1.02 7.66 -12.32
CA VAL A 66 -1.29 8.58 -13.44
C VAL A 66 -0.49 9.86 -13.19
N TYR A 67 0.68 9.97 -13.81
CA TYR A 67 1.54 11.15 -13.69
C TYR A 67 1.15 12.22 -14.74
N VAL A 68 0.74 13.40 -14.28
CA VAL A 68 0.25 14.50 -15.14
C VAL A 68 1.40 15.38 -15.70
N GLY A 69 2.66 15.02 -15.45
CA GLY A 69 3.83 15.79 -15.88
C GLY A 69 4.29 16.82 -14.84
N CYS A 70 5.50 17.37 -15.02
CA CYS A 70 6.00 18.47 -14.18
C CYS A 70 5.25 19.77 -14.49
N PRO A 71 4.87 20.57 -13.50
CA PRO A 71 4.25 21.86 -13.75
C PRO A 71 5.32 22.86 -14.18
N ASP A 72 4.89 23.98 -14.74
CA ASP A 72 5.77 25.15 -14.79
C ASP A 72 5.97 25.70 -13.38
N TRP A 73 7.11 25.37 -12.78
CA TRP A 73 7.53 25.84 -11.46
C TRP A 73 7.68 27.36 -11.38
N THR A 74 7.89 28.03 -12.52
CA THR A 74 7.98 29.49 -12.65
C THR A 74 6.66 30.13 -13.05
N GLY A 75 5.68 29.30 -13.43
CA GLY A 75 4.53 29.70 -14.23
C GLY A 75 3.51 30.59 -13.55
N SER A 76 2.59 31.06 -14.40
CA SER A 76 1.52 32.00 -14.06
C SER A 76 0.74 31.55 -12.82
N ARG A 77 0.35 32.52 -11.98
CA ARG A 77 -0.38 32.30 -10.72
C ARG A 77 -1.71 31.54 -10.89
N GLN A 78 -2.17 31.29 -12.11
CA GLN A 78 -3.50 30.73 -12.37
C GLN A 78 -3.67 29.28 -11.89
N ASN A 79 -2.62 28.46 -11.96
CA ASN A 79 -2.67 27.03 -11.57
C ASN A 79 -2.21 26.75 -10.14
N TRP A 80 -1.67 27.76 -9.46
CA TRP A 80 -1.24 27.68 -8.07
C TRP A 80 -2.32 28.28 -7.17
N GLN A 81 -2.51 27.69 -5.99
CA GLN A 81 -3.29 28.32 -4.93
C GLN A 81 -2.57 29.58 -4.42
N PRO A 82 -3.29 30.50 -3.75
CA PRO A 82 -2.65 31.61 -3.03
C PRO A 82 -1.57 31.11 -2.06
N LEU A 83 -0.60 31.97 -1.74
CA LEU A 83 0.40 31.67 -0.71
C LEU A 83 -0.29 31.55 0.64
N GLN A 84 -0.03 30.46 1.35
CA GLN A 84 -0.69 30.14 2.61
C GLN A 84 0.35 29.92 3.72
N ALA A 85 0.03 30.47 4.90
CA ALA A 85 0.73 30.16 6.13
C ALA A 85 0.25 28.81 6.66
N VAL A 86 1.14 27.82 6.73
CA VAL A 86 0.80 26.47 7.19
C VAL A 86 1.66 26.09 8.38
N GLN A 87 1.08 25.30 9.29
CA GLN A 87 1.84 24.68 10.37
C GLN A 87 2.32 23.30 9.92
N LYS A 88 3.64 23.12 9.95
CA LYS A 88 4.35 21.87 9.65
C LYS A 88 4.81 21.22 10.96
N HIS A 89 4.64 19.90 11.04
CA HIS A 89 5.09 19.08 12.15
C HIS A 89 6.07 18.03 11.62
N ASP A 90 7.27 18.04 12.18
CA ASP A 90 8.29 17.03 11.92
C ASP A 90 8.25 15.96 13.00
N TYR A 91 8.63 14.74 12.64
CA TYR A 91 8.54 13.59 13.52
C TYR A 91 9.84 12.79 13.53
N LEU A 92 10.08 12.11 14.64
CA LEU A 92 11.20 11.20 14.85
C LEU A 92 10.68 9.93 15.52
N LEU A 93 11.45 8.85 15.48
CA LEU A 93 11.18 7.67 16.29
C LEU A 93 11.96 7.77 17.60
N ASP A 94 11.30 7.39 18.68
CA ASP A 94 11.98 7.09 19.94
C ASP A 94 12.72 5.73 19.86
N LYS A 95 13.30 5.31 20.98
CA LYS A 95 14.00 4.02 21.10
C LYS A 95 13.08 2.80 20.98
N THR A 96 11.77 2.98 21.09
CA THR A 96 10.72 1.95 21.04
C THR A 96 9.90 1.99 19.73
N ASP A 97 10.34 2.76 18.74
CA ASP A 97 9.61 3.08 17.51
C ASP A 97 8.27 3.78 17.69
N ARG A 98 8.03 4.42 18.81
CA ARG A 98 6.91 5.34 18.92
C ARG A 98 7.28 6.59 18.15
N LEU A 99 6.34 7.03 17.34
CA LEU A 99 6.49 8.27 16.61
C LEU A 99 6.28 9.43 17.58
N GLU A 100 7.26 10.31 17.66
CA GLU A 100 7.21 11.51 18.49
C GLU A 100 7.29 12.75 17.60
N ARG A 101 6.55 13.79 17.96
CA ARG A 101 6.66 15.08 17.29
C ARG A 101 7.95 15.75 17.72
N ALA A 102 8.86 15.93 16.77
CA ALA A 102 10.19 16.49 17.00
C ALA A 102 10.18 18.02 17.02
N SER A 103 9.49 18.63 16.06
CA SER A 103 9.41 20.08 15.95
C SER A 103 8.12 20.53 15.27
N ALA A 104 7.72 21.76 15.54
CA ALA A 104 6.66 22.46 14.82
C ALA A 104 7.22 23.75 14.24
N SER A 105 6.95 24.02 12.96
CA SER A 105 7.39 25.23 12.26
C SER A 105 6.24 25.80 11.42
N HIS A 106 6.34 27.10 11.11
CA HIS A 106 5.42 27.75 10.19
C HIS A 106 6.12 27.94 8.84
N LEU A 107 5.44 27.56 7.76
CA LEU A 107 5.93 27.72 6.41
C LEU A 107 4.96 28.58 5.59
N GLN A 108 5.47 29.23 4.57
CA GLN A 108 4.68 29.89 3.52
C GLN A 108 4.81 29.06 2.25
N LEU A 109 3.72 28.44 1.79
CA LEU A 109 3.74 27.60 0.60
C LEU A 109 2.51 27.79 -0.29
N GLN A 110 2.66 27.41 -1.55
CA GLN A 110 1.58 27.29 -2.52
C GLN A 110 1.42 25.83 -2.93
N LEU A 111 0.18 25.36 -2.96
CA LEU A 111 -0.16 24.07 -3.57
C LEU A 111 -0.57 24.27 -5.03
N PHE A 112 -0.25 23.31 -5.87
CA PHE A 112 -0.79 23.25 -7.22
C PHE A 112 -2.26 22.80 -7.15
N LYS A 113 -3.13 23.43 -7.94
CA LYS A 113 -4.58 23.21 -7.85
C LYS A 113 -5.00 21.80 -8.27
N GLN A 114 -4.28 21.20 -9.22
CA GLN A 114 -4.58 19.87 -9.73
C GLN A 114 -3.61 18.84 -9.14
N PRO A 115 -4.08 17.64 -8.76
CA PRO A 115 -3.19 16.55 -8.42
C PRO A 115 -2.28 16.19 -9.60
N CYS A 116 -1.02 15.87 -9.30
CA CYS A 116 -0.03 15.42 -10.27
C CYS A 116 0.12 13.91 -10.35
N ALA A 117 -0.33 13.19 -9.32
CA ALA A 117 -0.39 11.74 -9.31
C ALA A 117 -1.51 11.22 -8.42
N PHE A 118 -2.03 10.03 -8.75
CA PHE A 118 -2.97 9.27 -7.93
C PHE A 118 -2.38 7.89 -7.67
N GLY A 119 -2.44 7.45 -6.41
CA GLY A 119 -2.21 6.06 -6.01
C GLY A 119 -3.49 5.46 -5.43
N GLY A 120 -3.42 4.23 -4.93
CA GLY A 120 -4.60 3.54 -4.37
C GLY A 120 -5.22 4.21 -3.15
N MET A 121 -4.41 4.89 -2.33
CA MET A 121 -4.85 5.45 -1.03
C MET A 121 -4.81 6.98 -0.99
N ARG A 122 -4.01 7.61 -1.85
CA ARG A 122 -3.66 9.03 -1.78
C ARG A 122 -3.54 9.64 -3.17
N TYR A 123 -3.74 10.94 -3.27
CA TYR A 123 -3.26 11.73 -4.39
C TYR A 123 -2.05 12.57 -3.95
N ALA A 124 -1.21 12.93 -4.91
CA ALA A 124 -0.09 13.85 -4.75
C ALA A 124 -0.36 15.13 -5.54
N THR A 125 0.02 16.28 -4.99
CA THR A 125 0.04 17.57 -5.68
C THR A 125 1.40 18.23 -5.48
N PHE A 126 1.84 19.03 -6.45
CA PHE A 126 3.07 19.80 -6.28
C PHE A 126 2.87 20.91 -5.27
N ALA A 127 3.92 21.21 -4.52
CA ALA A 127 3.97 22.31 -3.58
C ALA A 127 5.26 23.10 -3.79
N ARG A 128 5.22 24.41 -3.55
CA ARG A 128 6.44 25.24 -3.57
C ARG A 128 6.44 26.23 -2.42
N MET A 129 7.62 26.43 -1.83
CA MET A 129 7.84 27.48 -0.84
C MET A 129 8.13 28.83 -1.52
N GLN A 130 8.05 29.91 -0.74
CA GLN A 130 8.34 31.27 -1.22
C GLN A 130 9.77 31.43 -1.76
N ASP A 131 10.74 30.69 -1.23
CA ASP A 131 12.15 30.69 -1.67
C ASP A 131 12.39 29.85 -2.94
N GLY A 132 11.35 29.23 -3.50
CA GLY A 132 11.45 28.38 -4.69
C GLY A 132 11.72 26.91 -4.39
N THR A 133 11.83 26.51 -3.13
CA THR A 133 11.97 25.08 -2.75
C THR A 133 10.77 24.28 -3.26
N ARG A 134 11.06 23.18 -3.96
CA ARG A 134 10.07 22.31 -4.61
C ARG A 134 9.74 21.11 -3.73
N LEU A 135 8.46 20.89 -3.53
CA LEU A 135 7.91 19.90 -2.61
C LEU A 135 6.78 19.12 -3.30
N VAL A 136 6.37 18.03 -2.67
CA VAL A 136 5.16 17.28 -3.01
C VAL A 136 4.31 17.16 -1.75
N ALA A 137 3.02 17.44 -1.88
CA ALA A 137 2.03 17.30 -0.84
C ALA A 137 1.10 16.13 -1.16
N LYS A 138 0.95 15.16 -0.26
CA LYS A 138 0.09 13.97 -0.45
C LYS A 138 -1.08 13.99 0.52
N ARG A 139 -2.26 13.63 0.04
CA ARG A 139 -3.51 13.61 0.81
C ARG A 139 -4.25 12.30 0.59
N ILE A 140 -4.90 11.79 1.64
CA ILE A 140 -5.74 10.59 1.55
C ILE A 140 -6.98 10.85 0.68
N LEU A 141 -7.37 9.86 -0.12
CA LEU A 141 -8.52 9.98 -1.04
C LEU A 141 -9.87 10.02 -0.29
N LYS A 142 -9.98 9.26 0.79
CA LYS A 142 -11.21 9.11 1.59
C LYS A 142 -11.04 9.73 2.97
N GLU A 143 -11.05 11.05 3.03
CA GLU A 143 -10.99 11.77 4.30
C GLU A 143 -12.31 11.69 5.09
N GLY A 144 -12.20 11.47 6.40
CA GLY A 144 -13.31 11.69 7.32
C GLY A 144 -13.43 13.17 7.70
N ARG A 145 -14.56 13.54 8.31
CA ARG A 145 -14.74 14.88 8.91
C ARG A 145 -13.84 15.14 10.13
N ASN A 146 -13.25 14.09 10.70
CA ASN A 146 -12.40 14.17 11.88
C ASN A 146 -10.93 14.36 11.46
N LEU A 147 -10.46 15.60 11.52
CA LEU A 147 -9.09 15.98 11.15
C LEU A 147 -8.03 15.21 11.95
N GLU A 148 -8.28 14.95 13.23
CA GLU A 148 -7.35 14.22 14.09
C GLU A 148 -7.26 12.74 13.69
N ARG A 149 -8.37 12.13 13.29
CA ARG A 149 -8.35 10.78 12.73
C ARG A 149 -7.54 10.74 11.43
N ASN A 150 -7.73 11.70 10.54
CA ASN A 150 -6.96 11.78 9.28
C ASN A 150 -5.47 11.99 9.57
N ARG A 151 -5.12 12.83 10.55
CA ARG A 151 -3.73 13.02 11.01
C ARG A 151 -3.12 11.70 11.49
N LYS A 152 -3.83 10.93 12.33
CA LYS A 152 -3.32 9.65 12.85
C LYS A 152 -3.05 8.62 11.75
N VAL A 153 -3.85 8.61 10.68
CA VAL A 153 -3.59 7.77 9.50
C VAL A 153 -2.25 8.18 8.87
N LEU A 154 -2.03 9.48 8.66
CA LEU A 154 -0.78 9.97 8.09
C LEU A 154 0.42 9.80 9.04
N GLU A 155 0.23 9.87 10.36
CA GLU A 155 1.27 9.57 11.34
C GLU A 155 1.70 8.10 11.26
N ALA A 156 0.79 7.16 10.96
CA ALA A 156 1.18 5.78 10.70
C ALA A 156 2.08 5.66 9.46
N ASP A 157 1.80 6.41 8.39
CA ASP A 157 2.65 6.46 7.19
C ASP A 157 4.04 7.04 7.50
N VAL A 158 4.10 8.15 8.25
CA VAL A 158 5.38 8.76 8.68
C VAL A 158 6.19 7.77 9.52
N ARG A 159 5.53 7.04 10.42
CA ARG A 159 6.18 5.98 11.22
C ARG A 159 6.80 4.90 10.34
N CYS A 160 6.09 4.41 9.33
CA CYS A 160 6.63 3.44 8.37
C CYS A 160 7.87 4.00 7.66
N MET A 161 7.82 5.25 7.20
CA MET A 161 8.94 5.90 6.51
C MET A 161 10.15 6.11 7.43
N CYS A 162 9.95 6.52 8.68
CA CYS A 162 11.04 6.63 9.65
C CYS A 162 11.72 5.28 9.92
N ILE A 163 10.94 4.19 10.05
CA ILE A 163 11.48 2.86 10.29
C ILE A 163 12.30 2.40 9.07
N ALA A 164 11.73 2.54 7.87
CA ALA A 164 12.42 2.21 6.63
C ALA A 164 13.72 3.02 6.46
N ASN A 165 13.70 4.32 6.78
CA ASN A 165 14.91 5.15 6.72
C ASN A 165 15.99 4.68 7.69
N ARG A 166 15.63 4.34 8.94
CA ARG A 166 16.61 3.81 9.91
C ARG A 166 17.20 2.46 9.44
N ILE A 167 16.39 1.57 8.89
CA ILE A 167 16.87 0.29 8.33
C ILE A 167 17.82 0.58 7.16
N ALA A 168 17.48 1.56 6.31
CA ALA A 168 18.34 1.99 5.21
C ALA A 168 19.67 2.57 5.68
N ASP A 169 19.68 3.32 6.79
CA ASP A 169 20.92 3.81 7.42
C ASP A 169 21.79 2.65 7.92
N GLY A 170 21.18 1.66 8.58
CA GLY A 170 21.84 0.41 8.99
C GLY A 170 22.45 -0.32 7.80
N PHE A 171 21.67 -0.57 6.76
CA PHE A 171 22.12 -1.19 5.50
C PHE A 171 23.28 -0.42 4.87
N ASN A 172 23.17 0.91 4.76
CA ASN A 172 24.21 1.77 4.19
C ASN A 172 25.51 1.72 5.01
N GLN A 173 25.42 1.63 6.34
CA GLN A 173 26.59 1.48 7.21
C GLN A 173 27.23 0.11 7.00
N ALA A 174 26.41 -0.92 6.99
CA ALA A 174 26.81 -2.30 6.81
C ALA A 174 27.52 -2.47 5.45
N LEU A 175 26.98 -1.90 4.36
CA LEU A 175 27.60 -1.89 3.02
C LEU A 175 29.04 -1.35 3.01
N ARG A 176 29.32 -0.28 3.77
CA ARG A 176 30.66 0.32 3.84
C ARG A 176 31.71 -0.63 4.44
N GLN A 177 31.27 -1.57 5.27
CA GLN A 177 32.13 -2.51 5.99
C GLN A 177 32.42 -3.79 5.19
N THR A 178 31.73 -4.02 4.07
CA THR A 178 31.93 -5.22 3.22
C THR A 178 33.29 -5.22 2.50
N SER A 179 33.61 -6.30 1.78
CA SER A 179 34.72 -6.35 0.83
C SER A 179 34.32 -6.00 -0.62
N LEU A 180 33.10 -5.48 -0.83
CA LEU A 180 32.58 -5.20 -2.18
C LEU A 180 33.35 -4.06 -2.88
N PRO A 181 33.25 -3.94 -4.22
CA PRO A 181 33.82 -2.82 -4.95
C PRO A 181 33.39 -1.46 -4.40
N LYS A 182 34.26 -0.46 -4.52
CA LYS A 182 34.04 0.90 -4.00
C LYS A 182 32.67 1.49 -4.41
N CYS A 183 32.25 1.26 -5.66
CA CYS A 183 30.98 1.77 -6.16
C CYS A 183 29.74 1.23 -5.41
N PHE A 184 29.80 0.00 -4.89
CA PHE A 184 28.73 -0.57 -4.06
C PHE A 184 28.76 0.00 -2.63
N LYS A 185 29.93 0.25 -2.06
CA LYS A 185 30.08 0.83 -0.71
C LYS A 185 29.62 2.28 -0.63
N GLU A 186 29.77 3.00 -1.74
CA GLU A 186 29.34 4.38 -1.91
C GLU A 186 27.89 4.50 -2.37
N ALA A 187 27.27 3.40 -2.81
CA ALA A 187 25.85 3.37 -3.09
C ALA A 187 25.03 3.68 -1.83
N ARG A 188 23.83 4.23 -2.04
CA ARG A 188 22.94 4.66 -0.95
C ARG A 188 21.51 4.30 -1.24
N VAL A 189 20.81 3.85 -0.21
CA VAL A 189 19.35 3.80 -0.15
C VAL A 189 18.92 4.80 0.92
N THR A 190 18.04 5.72 0.59
CA THR A 190 17.55 6.75 1.53
C THR A 190 16.05 6.91 1.36
N PHE A 191 15.32 7.19 2.43
CA PHE A 191 13.89 7.47 2.38
C PHE A 191 13.62 8.93 2.73
N ASN A 192 12.77 9.59 1.94
CA ASN A 192 12.30 10.94 2.25
C ASN A 192 11.26 10.88 3.38
N VAL A 193 11.69 11.00 4.63
CA VAL A 193 10.76 11.10 5.76
C VAL A 193 9.93 12.38 5.61
N PRO A 194 8.59 12.30 5.53
CA PRO A 194 7.76 13.44 5.27
C PRO A 194 7.40 14.12 6.59
N SER A 195 6.94 15.35 6.48
CA SER A 195 6.34 16.09 7.58
C SER A 195 4.83 16.11 7.43
N ILE A 196 4.09 16.34 8.51
CA ILE A 196 2.64 16.52 8.43
C ILE A 196 2.31 18.01 8.47
N MET A 197 1.50 18.49 7.52
CA MET A 197 0.98 19.84 7.53
C MET A 197 -0.54 19.88 7.55
N THR A 198 -1.09 20.95 8.11
CA THR A 198 -2.52 21.25 8.02
C THR A 198 -2.71 22.53 7.22
N VAL A 199 -3.56 22.47 6.20
CA VAL A 199 -3.78 23.54 5.23
C VAL A 199 -5.27 23.91 5.23
N PRO A 200 -5.63 25.20 5.22
CA PRO A 200 -6.99 25.63 4.90
C PRO A 200 -7.43 25.09 3.53
N ASP A 201 -8.59 24.47 3.47
CA ASP A 201 -9.09 23.86 2.24
C ASP A 201 -10.61 23.87 2.25
N ASP A 202 -11.19 24.71 1.38
CA ASP A 202 -12.63 24.91 1.27
C ASP A 202 -13.34 23.65 0.73
N ASP A 203 -12.63 22.78 0.00
CA ASP A 203 -13.17 21.52 -0.51
C ASP A 203 -13.16 20.41 0.57
N ALA A 204 -12.42 20.61 1.67
CA ALA A 204 -12.37 19.67 2.77
C ALA A 204 -13.61 19.80 3.67
N ALA A 205 -14.15 18.68 4.14
CA ALA A 205 -15.38 18.65 4.91
C ALA A 205 -15.35 19.43 6.25
N CYS A 206 -14.17 19.82 6.73
CA CYS A 206 -13.98 20.64 7.93
C CYS A 206 -13.28 21.99 7.65
N GLY A 207 -13.19 22.41 6.39
CA GLY A 207 -12.48 23.62 5.96
C GLY A 207 -10.96 23.53 6.08
N LYS A 208 -10.43 22.36 6.40
CA LYS A 208 -8.99 22.07 6.54
C LYS A 208 -8.70 20.66 6.05
N ALA A 209 -7.53 20.49 5.47
CA ALA A 209 -6.99 19.20 5.02
C ALA A 209 -5.64 18.92 5.69
N VAL A 210 -5.30 17.64 5.84
CA VAL A 210 -4.00 17.19 6.35
C VAL A 210 -3.22 16.57 5.20
N TYR A 211 -1.96 16.98 5.05
CA TYR A 211 -1.08 16.47 4.02
C TYR A 211 0.21 15.92 4.61
N LEU A 212 0.77 14.90 3.95
CA LEU A 212 2.20 14.62 4.03
C LEU A 212 2.92 15.59 3.11
N LEU A 213 4.02 16.16 3.58
CA LEU A 213 4.85 17.09 2.82
C LEU A 213 6.26 16.52 2.73
N GLU A 214 6.74 16.30 1.52
CA GLU A 214 8.07 15.74 1.26
C GLU A 214 8.82 16.55 0.17
N PRO A 215 10.16 16.45 0.14
CA PRO A 215 10.93 17.00 -0.97
C PRO A 215 10.51 16.40 -2.31
N HIS A 216 10.40 17.25 -3.33
CA HIS A 216 10.17 16.77 -4.70
C HIS A 216 11.38 15.96 -5.19
N LEU A 217 11.13 14.74 -5.68
CA LEU A 217 12.14 13.86 -6.25
C LEU A 217 12.42 14.23 -7.72
N PRO A 218 13.60 14.78 -8.07
CA PRO A 218 13.90 15.14 -9.45
C PRO A 218 14.29 13.89 -10.28
N GLY A 219 13.79 13.80 -11.51
CA GLY A 219 14.15 12.72 -12.45
C GLY A 219 13.01 11.76 -12.74
N GLU A 220 13.36 10.57 -13.27
CA GLU A 220 12.39 9.51 -13.56
C GLU A 220 12.01 8.79 -12.26
N TRP A 221 10.74 8.92 -11.90
CA TRP A 221 10.15 8.15 -10.82
C TRP A 221 9.87 6.72 -11.28
N ARG A 222 10.22 5.74 -10.45
CA ARG A 222 9.99 4.32 -10.73
C ARG A 222 9.62 3.57 -9.46
N LYS A 223 8.66 2.66 -9.58
CA LYS A 223 8.37 1.59 -8.61
C LYS A 223 9.06 0.32 -9.07
N TRP A 224 9.99 -0.18 -8.26
CA TRP A 224 10.79 -1.38 -8.55
C TRP A 224 10.16 -2.63 -7.95
N LEU A 225 9.59 -2.53 -6.75
CA LEU A 225 9.03 -3.66 -6.03
C LEU A 225 7.62 -3.33 -5.54
N GLN A 226 6.72 -4.31 -5.52
CA GLN A 226 5.37 -4.15 -4.97
C GLN A 226 5.36 -4.36 -3.45
N ASN A 227 4.27 -3.95 -2.78
CA ASN A 227 4.08 -4.14 -1.35
C ASN A 227 3.79 -5.59 -0.96
N ASP A 228 3.37 -6.42 -1.92
CA ASP A 228 3.13 -7.85 -1.72
C ASP A 228 4.40 -8.71 -1.93
N GLY A 229 5.55 -8.09 -2.20
CA GLY A 229 6.82 -8.77 -2.44
C GLY A 229 7.08 -9.20 -3.88
N SER A 230 6.14 -8.96 -4.81
CA SER A 230 6.32 -9.29 -6.22
C SER A 230 7.10 -8.22 -7.00
N THR A 231 7.77 -8.67 -8.06
CA THR A 231 8.39 -7.82 -9.08
C THR A 231 7.42 -7.56 -10.23
N PHE A 232 7.59 -6.44 -10.94
CA PHE A 232 6.78 -6.17 -12.13
C PHE A 232 7.25 -7.03 -13.31
N PRO A 233 6.33 -7.60 -14.11
CA PRO A 233 6.70 -8.37 -15.31
C PRO A 233 7.62 -7.56 -16.23
N GLY A 234 8.76 -8.16 -16.60
CA GLY A 234 9.75 -7.54 -17.50
C GLY A 234 10.53 -6.37 -16.90
N ARG A 235 10.52 -6.18 -15.58
CA ARG A 235 11.34 -5.17 -14.89
C ARG A 235 12.23 -5.82 -13.84
N ASP A 236 13.53 -5.65 -14.02
CA ASP A 236 14.51 -6.07 -13.02
C ASP A 236 14.54 -5.10 -11.85
N VAL A 237 14.58 -5.66 -10.64
CA VAL A 237 14.89 -4.90 -9.43
C VAL A 237 16.41 -4.75 -9.35
N PRO A 238 16.94 -3.54 -9.18
CA PRO A 238 18.38 -3.37 -8.99
C PRO A 238 18.89 -4.20 -7.82
N ALA A 239 19.97 -4.95 -8.01
CA ALA A 239 20.53 -5.85 -6.99
C ALA A 239 20.74 -5.19 -5.62
N LEU A 240 21.08 -3.90 -5.59
CA LEU A 240 21.21 -3.13 -4.34
C LEU A 240 19.88 -3.02 -3.58
N LEU A 241 18.77 -2.81 -4.30
CA LEU A 241 17.44 -2.72 -3.71
C LEU A 241 16.95 -4.10 -3.25
N GLU A 242 17.19 -5.16 -4.02
CA GLU A 242 16.88 -6.53 -3.57
C GLU A 242 17.64 -6.89 -2.30
N ALA A 243 18.94 -6.56 -2.25
CA ALA A 243 19.76 -6.77 -1.07
C ALA A 243 19.32 -5.91 0.12
N PHE A 244 18.82 -4.69 -0.12
CA PHE A 244 18.21 -3.88 0.93
C PHE A 244 16.95 -4.54 1.51
N VAL A 245 16.05 -5.06 0.67
CA VAL A 245 14.85 -5.78 1.15
C VAL A 245 15.25 -7.02 1.94
N HIS A 246 16.19 -7.81 1.43
CA HIS A 246 16.68 -8.99 2.13
C HIS A 246 17.38 -8.61 3.44
N TYR A 247 18.22 -7.57 3.45
CA TYR A 247 18.85 -7.03 4.66
C TYR A 247 17.78 -6.63 5.68
N SER A 248 16.73 -5.92 5.27
CA SER A 248 15.69 -5.47 6.20
C SER A 248 15.05 -6.62 6.99
N TYR A 249 14.90 -7.80 6.37
CA TYR A 249 14.39 -9.01 7.02
C TYR A 249 15.34 -9.59 8.08
N HIS A 250 16.65 -9.45 7.86
CA HIS A 250 17.69 -9.89 8.81
C HIS A 250 18.07 -8.82 9.83
N ASP A 251 17.77 -7.55 9.55
CA ASP A 251 17.86 -6.41 10.46
C ASP A 251 16.79 -6.57 11.57
N SER A 252 17.02 -7.59 12.38
CA SER A 252 16.10 -8.02 13.41
C SER A 252 16.30 -7.12 14.63
N ARG A 253 15.18 -6.59 15.12
CA ARG A 253 15.15 -5.93 16.41
C ARG A 253 14.48 -6.82 17.42
N SER A 254 14.98 -6.78 18.64
CA SER A 254 14.38 -7.46 19.79
C SER A 254 13.45 -6.49 20.50
N ASP A 255 12.18 -6.85 20.63
CA ASP A 255 11.27 -6.23 21.60
C ASP A 255 11.14 -7.21 22.77
N GLY A 256 11.90 -6.96 23.85
CA GLY A 256 12.17 -7.97 24.86
C GLY A 256 12.87 -9.20 24.27
N ASP A 257 12.28 -10.38 24.43
CA ASP A 257 12.81 -11.66 23.92
C ASP A 257 12.35 -12.00 22.48
N VAL A 258 11.46 -11.18 21.88
CA VAL A 258 10.89 -11.47 20.55
C VAL A 258 11.66 -10.75 19.46
N LYS A 259 12.28 -11.51 18.56
CA LYS A 259 12.84 -10.97 17.32
C LYS A 259 11.72 -10.59 16.36
N ILE A 260 11.55 -9.29 16.13
CA ILE A 260 10.64 -8.76 15.13
C ILE A 260 11.38 -8.73 13.80
N ARG A 261 10.91 -9.55 12.85
CA ARG A 261 11.38 -9.53 11.47
C ARG A 261 10.49 -8.60 10.65
N LEU A 262 11.07 -7.55 10.13
CA LEU A 262 10.41 -6.56 9.29
C LEU A 262 10.94 -6.72 7.86
N MET A 263 10.11 -6.55 6.85
CA MET A 263 10.58 -6.49 5.47
C MET A 263 10.08 -5.21 4.82
N VAL A 264 11.01 -4.35 4.42
CA VAL A 264 10.69 -3.10 3.71
C VAL A 264 10.44 -3.44 2.24
N LEU A 265 9.21 -3.22 1.80
CA LEU A 265 8.71 -3.48 0.45
C LEU A 265 8.24 -2.15 -0.17
N ASP A 266 7.54 -2.23 -1.30
CA ASP A 266 7.06 -1.07 -2.07
C ASP A 266 8.17 -0.05 -2.38
N LEU A 267 9.29 -0.54 -2.91
CA LEU A 267 10.45 0.31 -3.21
C LEU A 267 10.16 1.17 -4.43
N GLN A 268 9.95 2.46 -4.20
CA GLN A 268 9.61 3.43 -5.24
C GLN A 268 10.25 4.80 -5.00
N GLY A 269 10.63 5.48 -6.08
CA GLY A 269 11.33 6.76 -6.03
C GLY A 269 12.24 6.97 -7.23
N ASN A 270 13.39 7.63 -7.03
CA ASN A 270 14.27 8.03 -8.12
C ASN A 270 15.67 7.43 -7.94
N LEU A 271 16.26 7.00 -9.06
CA LEU A 271 17.66 6.63 -9.13
C LEU A 271 18.48 7.84 -9.58
N THR A 272 19.39 8.28 -8.72
CA THR A 272 20.40 9.28 -9.05
C THR A 272 21.75 8.58 -9.24
N GLN A 273 22.48 8.98 -10.27
CA GLN A 273 23.85 8.55 -10.47
C GLN A 273 24.78 9.65 -10.00
N ASN A 274 25.57 9.37 -8.96
CA ASN A 274 26.60 10.32 -8.52
C ASN A 274 27.74 10.35 -9.54
N ARG A 275 27.86 11.46 -10.28
CA ARG A 275 28.94 11.72 -11.25
C ARG A 275 30.12 12.45 -10.62
N GLY A 276 30.56 12.00 -9.44
CA GLY A 276 31.82 12.50 -8.86
C GLY A 276 33.03 12.10 -9.71
N PRO A 277 34.26 12.53 -9.36
CA PRO A 277 35.50 12.14 -10.06
C PRO A 277 35.87 10.65 -9.97
N GLY A 278 34.94 9.79 -9.53
CA GLY A 278 35.07 8.34 -9.42
C GLY A 278 34.00 7.60 -10.25
N PRO A 279 33.97 6.26 -10.19
CA PRO A 279 32.95 5.47 -10.87
C PRO A 279 31.56 5.88 -10.39
N ALA A 280 30.60 5.97 -11.33
CA ALA A 280 29.23 6.34 -11.01
C ALA A 280 28.64 5.36 -9.98
N CYS A 281 28.14 5.90 -8.87
CA CYS A 281 27.51 5.12 -7.82
C CYS A 281 25.99 5.35 -7.84
N SER A 282 25.22 4.28 -7.68
CA SER A 282 23.76 4.34 -7.62
C SER A 282 23.29 4.85 -6.27
N CYS A 283 22.52 5.93 -6.26
CA CYS A 283 21.87 6.48 -5.08
C CYS A 283 20.36 6.50 -5.28
N PHE A 284 19.65 5.72 -4.47
CA PHE A 284 18.20 5.58 -4.50
C PHE A 284 17.60 6.51 -3.45
N GLN A 285 16.79 7.46 -3.92
CA GLN A 285 15.97 8.32 -3.07
C GLN A 285 14.54 7.82 -3.16
N LEU A 286 14.10 7.14 -2.10
CA LEU A 286 12.84 6.40 -2.04
C LEU A 286 11.79 7.14 -1.22
N THR A 287 10.53 6.75 -1.40
CA THR A 287 9.39 7.28 -0.66
C THR A 287 8.31 6.20 -0.55
N ASP A 288 7.34 6.39 0.35
CA ASP A 288 6.14 5.55 0.48
C ASP A 288 6.42 4.03 0.54
N PRO A 289 7.35 3.56 1.41
CA PRO A 289 7.54 2.14 1.59
C PRO A 289 6.31 1.49 2.24
N SER A 290 6.17 0.18 2.04
CA SER A 290 5.37 -0.67 2.93
C SER A 290 6.29 -1.50 3.81
N ILE A 291 5.78 -1.94 4.97
CA ILE A 291 6.51 -2.84 5.87
C ILE A 291 5.64 -4.05 6.16
N SER A 292 6.13 -5.22 5.79
CA SER A 292 5.53 -6.51 6.17
C SER A 292 6.19 -7.06 7.42
N THR A 293 5.41 -7.64 8.34
CA THR A 293 5.93 -8.23 9.58
C THR A 293 5.16 -9.49 9.96
N VAL A 294 5.86 -10.46 10.55
CA VAL A 294 5.24 -11.70 11.04
C VAL A 294 4.56 -11.53 12.41
N ALA A 295 4.87 -10.47 13.14
CA ALA A 295 4.46 -10.32 14.54
C ALA A 295 3.07 -9.70 14.73
N ASP A 296 2.67 -8.80 13.82
CA ASP A 296 1.42 -8.03 13.91
C ASP A 296 1.08 -7.46 12.52
N ASP A 297 0.08 -8.05 11.86
CA ASP A 297 -0.40 -7.67 10.54
C ASP A 297 -1.09 -6.29 10.52
N THR A 298 -1.48 -5.76 11.68
CA THR A 298 -2.12 -4.44 11.79
C THR A 298 -1.14 -3.28 12.02
N ARG A 299 0.10 -3.59 12.46
CA ARG A 299 1.09 -2.60 12.93
C ARG A 299 1.42 -1.49 11.92
N PHE A 300 1.42 -1.81 10.63
CA PHE A 300 1.85 -0.92 9.55
C PHE A 300 0.74 -0.61 8.54
N GLY A 301 -0.52 -0.78 8.97
CA GLY A 301 -1.71 -0.47 8.17
C GLY A 301 -1.96 -1.45 7.02
N GLU A 302 -2.84 -1.05 6.10
CA GLU A 302 -3.38 -1.92 5.03
C GLU A 302 -2.33 -2.41 4.01
N THR A 303 -1.12 -1.87 4.03
CA THR A 303 -0.04 -2.28 3.12
C THR A 303 0.85 -3.39 3.72
N ASN A 304 0.59 -3.80 4.96
CA ASN A 304 1.27 -4.90 5.63
C ASN A 304 0.67 -6.24 5.18
N HIS A 305 1.36 -6.94 4.28
CA HIS A 305 0.96 -8.27 3.81
C HIS A 305 1.49 -9.41 4.70
N GLY A 306 1.96 -9.06 5.90
CA GLY A 306 2.41 -10.02 6.90
C GLY A 306 3.42 -11.05 6.38
N ILE A 307 3.19 -12.31 6.73
CA ILE A 307 4.05 -13.43 6.32
C ILE A 307 3.93 -13.74 4.82
N GLU A 308 2.78 -13.47 4.20
CA GLU A 308 2.55 -13.75 2.77
C GLU A 308 3.43 -12.88 1.89
N GLY A 309 3.48 -11.57 2.16
CA GLY A 309 4.35 -10.64 1.42
C GLY A 309 5.84 -10.98 1.58
N ILE A 310 6.23 -11.41 2.78
CA ILE A 310 7.59 -11.90 3.06
C ILE A 310 7.91 -13.16 2.25
N HIS A 311 7.02 -14.16 2.28
CA HIS A 311 7.20 -15.39 1.54
C HIS A 311 7.28 -15.17 0.04
N LYS A 312 6.42 -14.30 -0.50
CA LYS A 312 6.38 -13.99 -1.93
C LYS A 312 7.69 -13.37 -2.41
N PHE A 313 8.24 -12.41 -1.65
CA PHE A 313 9.56 -11.85 -1.95
C PHE A 313 10.66 -12.92 -1.89
N LEU A 314 10.75 -13.66 -0.78
CA LEU A 314 11.82 -14.65 -0.58
C LEU A 314 11.75 -15.81 -1.59
N HIS A 315 10.56 -16.16 -2.08
CA HIS A 315 10.41 -17.19 -3.11
C HIS A 315 10.98 -16.75 -4.46
N GLY A 316 10.82 -15.48 -4.82
CA GLY A 316 11.35 -14.92 -6.07
C GLY A 316 12.78 -14.37 -5.96
N HIS A 317 13.27 -14.12 -4.74
CA HIS A 317 14.56 -13.50 -4.51
C HIS A 317 15.73 -14.48 -4.69
N GLN A 318 16.73 -14.07 -5.46
CA GLN A 318 18.02 -14.74 -5.53
C GLN A 318 19.11 -13.80 -5.02
N CYS A 319 19.86 -14.25 -4.02
CA CYS A 319 20.89 -13.40 -3.47
C CYS A 319 22.02 -13.20 -4.47
N SER A 320 22.36 -11.95 -4.76
CA SER A 320 23.52 -11.60 -5.57
C SER A 320 24.82 -12.05 -4.88
N GLU A 321 25.75 -12.59 -5.65
CA GLU A 321 27.05 -13.05 -5.17
C GLU A 321 27.80 -11.91 -4.46
N GLY A 322 28.35 -12.20 -3.27
CA GLY A 322 29.03 -11.22 -2.42
C GLY A 322 28.12 -10.42 -1.48
N MET A 323 26.79 -10.50 -1.61
CA MET A 323 25.86 -9.85 -0.68
C MET A 323 25.34 -10.78 0.44
N THR A 324 25.70 -12.07 0.43
CA THR A 324 25.26 -13.06 1.43
C THR A 324 26.25 -13.32 2.56
N ARG A 325 27.52 -12.95 2.40
CA ARG A 325 28.57 -13.24 3.38
C ARG A 325 28.80 -12.02 4.27
N GLY A 326 28.02 -11.88 5.34
CA GLY A 326 28.38 -10.97 6.44
C GLY A 326 27.28 -10.11 7.05
N TRP A 327 25.99 -10.45 6.90
CA TRP A 327 24.90 -9.81 7.63
C TRP A 327 24.34 -10.73 8.71
#